data_AF-A0A1M7JTZ1-F1
#
_entry.id   AF-A0A1M7JTZ1-F1
#
_cell.length_a   1.000
_cell.length_b   1.000
_cell.length_c   1.000
_cell.angle_alpha   90.00
_cell.angle_beta   90.00
_cell.angle_gamma   90.00
#
_symmetry.space_group_name_H-M   'P 1'
#
loop_
_entity.id
_entity.type
_entity.pdbx_description
1 polymer ?
#
loop_
_entity_poly.entity_id
_entity_poly.type
_entity_poly.pdbx_seq_one_letter_code
_entity_poly.pdbx_strand_id
1 'polypeptide(L)'
;MAEIKIEKKKPIWPWILLGLIILAVILYFVIADNDDDDDFNEEENTEQVATPMETEEDTETASWEEDNLSGEESVSKYLTHISDQEKMGIDHEYSSQALVYLINALENRSEEANIDTEVEIQELKNDVRDIKEDPQALTHANTINDVGAKIVDLMEKMQEEKFPDISQDVQEVRTALQNIEPSTPTLDQKDAVNSFYKEAGDVVQNMKMS
;
A
#
# COMPACT_ATOMS: atom_id res chain seq x y z
N MET A 1 36.51 57.23 -39.18
CA MET A 1 37.18 56.31 -38.24
C MET A 1 36.08 55.59 -37.51
N ALA A 2 35.93 54.27 -37.69
CA ALA A 2 34.84 53.50 -37.09
C ALA A 2 35.36 52.78 -35.85
N GLU A 3 34.76 53.05 -34.70
CA GLU A 3 35.02 52.34 -33.44
C GLU A 3 34.16 51.07 -33.40
N ILE A 4 34.79 49.91 -33.42
CA ILE A 4 34.11 48.61 -33.29
C ILE A 4 34.16 48.22 -31.80
N LYS A 5 33.01 48.25 -31.14
CA LYS A 5 32.84 47.69 -29.79
C LYS A 5 32.79 46.17 -29.88
N ILE A 6 33.77 45.49 -29.27
CA ILE A 6 33.82 44.03 -29.16
C ILE A 6 33.19 43.63 -27.82
N GLU A 7 32.01 42.99 -27.87
CA GLU A 7 31.40 42.38 -26.68
C GLU A 7 32.09 41.06 -26.33
N LYS A 8 32.50 40.90 -25.07
CA LYS A 8 33.09 39.66 -24.55
C LYS A 8 32.01 38.61 -24.33
N LYS A 9 32.10 37.50 -25.07
CA LYS A 9 31.25 36.32 -24.84
C LYS A 9 31.58 35.68 -23.49
N LYS A 10 30.54 35.26 -22.76
CA LYS A 10 30.68 34.56 -21.48
C LYS A 10 31.43 33.24 -21.69
N PRO A 11 32.34 32.84 -20.78
CA PRO A 11 33.05 31.59 -20.90
C PRO A 11 32.09 30.41 -20.68
N ILE A 12 31.87 29.62 -21.73
CA ILE A 12 30.99 28.43 -21.72
C ILE A 12 31.73 27.20 -21.13
N TRP A 13 33.06 27.25 -21.10
CA TRP A 13 33.94 26.16 -20.69
C TRP A 13 33.64 25.54 -19.29
N PRO A 14 33.25 26.31 -18.25
CA PRO A 14 32.91 25.73 -16.94
C PRO A 14 31.69 24.79 -16.99
N TRP A 15 30.72 25.07 -17.85
CA TRP A 15 29.49 24.27 -17.95
C TRP A 15 29.72 22.93 -18.64
N ILE A 16 30.63 22.89 -19.61
CA ILE A 16 31.02 21.65 -20.29
C ILE A 16 31.73 20.70 -19.31
N LEU A 17 32.59 21.26 -18.46
CA LEU A 17 33.34 20.49 -17.47
C LEU A 17 32.43 19.92 -16.37
N LEU A 18 31.43 20.69 -15.94
CA LEU A 18 30.40 20.24 -14.99
C LEU A 18 29.58 19.06 -15.56
N GLY A 19 29.14 19.16 -16.81
CA GLY A 19 28.39 18.09 -17.47
C GLY A 19 29.20 16.78 -17.59
N LEU A 20 30.50 16.87 -17.86
CA LEU A 20 31.39 15.71 -17.96
C LEU A 20 31.56 14.97 -16.62
N ILE A 21 31.64 15.71 -15.51
CA ILE A 21 31.74 15.12 -14.17
C ILE A 21 30.47 14.36 -13.81
N ILE A 22 29.29 14.95 -14.07
CA ILE A 22 28.00 14.30 -13.82
C ILE A 22 27.86 13.02 -14.65
N LEU A 23 28.26 13.05 -15.93
CA LEU A 23 28.23 11.88 -16.81
C LEU A 23 29.14 10.74 -16.29
N ALA A 24 30.32 11.06 -15.77
CA ALA A 24 31.25 10.07 -15.23
C ALA A 24 30.72 9.39 -13.97
N VAL A 25 30.01 10.12 -13.10
CA VAL A 25 29.38 9.56 -11.88
C VAL A 25 28.28 8.57 -12.27
N ILE A 26 27.42 8.92 -13.24
CA ILE A 26 26.35 8.03 -13.71
C ILE A 26 26.92 6.73 -14.29
N LEU A 27 27.97 6.81 -15.12
CA LEU A 27 28.63 5.62 -15.68
C LEU A 27 29.27 4.73 -14.61
N TYR A 28 29.80 5.30 -13.53
CA TYR A 28 30.39 4.53 -12.44
C TYR A 28 29.36 3.66 -11.72
N PHE A 29 28.19 4.22 -11.37
CA PHE A 29 27.14 3.49 -10.67
C PHE A 29 26.53 2.37 -11.52
N VAL A 30 26.38 2.56 -12.83
CA VAL A 30 25.82 1.53 -13.73
C VAL A 30 26.77 0.33 -13.89
N ILE A 31 28.09 0.53 -13.80
CA ILE A 31 29.09 -0.54 -13.95
C ILE A 31 29.35 -1.25 -12.61
N ALA A 32 29.21 -0.55 -11.48
CA ALA A 32 29.50 -1.09 -10.15
C ALA A 32 28.42 -2.04 -9.61
N ASP A 33 27.22 -2.08 -10.21
CA ASP A 33 26.06 -2.86 -9.74
C ASP A 33 25.92 -4.24 -10.40
N ASN A 34 26.96 -4.69 -11.13
CA ASN A 34 26.88 -5.87 -12.01
C ASN A 34 27.83 -7.02 -11.62
N ASP A 35 28.38 -7.02 -10.40
CA ASP A 35 29.12 -8.16 -9.84
C ASP A 35 28.33 -8.70 -8.62
N ASP A 36 27.50 -9.71 -8.83
CA ASP A 36 27.61 -10.97 -8.07
C ASP A 36 26.81 -12.09 -8.75
N ASP A 37 27.58 -13.10 -9.16
CA ASP A 37 27.23 -14.34 -9.85
C ASP A 37 26.65 -15.41 -8.89
N ASP A 38 25.92 -16.34 -9.52
CA ASP A 38 25.33 -17.59 -9.02
C ASP A 38 26.23 -18.46 -8.09
N ASP A 39 25.61 -19.17 -7.13
CA ASP A 39 26.04 -20.54 -6.82
C ASP A 39 24.91 -21.49 -6.35
N PHE A 40 25.06 -22.75 -6.78
CA PHE A 40 24.09 -23.84 -6.88
C PHE A 40 23.79 -24.62 -5.56
N ASN A 41 22.53 -25.09 -5.44
CA ASN A 41 22.04 -26.40 -4.95
C ASN A 41 22.77 -27.17 -3.81
N GLU A 42 22.05 -27.49 -2.72
CA GLU A 42 22.05 -28.86 -2.14
C GLU A 42 20.78 -29.12 -1.28
N GLU A 43 19.99 -30.12 -1.68
CA GLU A 43 18.98 -30.78 -0.83
C GLU A 43 19.70 -31.57 0.28
N GLU A 44 19.40 -31.33 1.55
CA GLU A 44 19.44 -32.43 2.53
C GLU A 44 18.40 -32.27 3.64
N ASN A 45 17.67 -33.36 3.83
CA ASN A 45 16.59 -33.60 4.76
C ASN A 45 17.17 -33.76 6.19
N THR A 46 16.76 -32.95 7.17
CA THR A 46 17.09 -33.25 8.57
C THR A 46 15.98 -32.82 9.54
N GLU A 47 15.71 -33.73 10.46
CA GLU A 47 14.58 -33.77 11.38
C GLU A 47 14.47 -32.55 12.29
N GLN A 48 13.21 -32.15 12.49
CA GLN A 48 12.72 -31.07 13.33
C GLN A 48 13.12 -31.29 14.81
N VAL A 49 13.99 -30.41 15.33
CA VAL A 49 14.22 -30.25 16.76
C VAL A 49 13.67 -28.88 17.17
N ALA A 50 12.59 -28.90 17.95
CA ALA A 50 11.96 -27.70 18.49
C ALA A 50 12.89 -27.00 19.48
N THR A 51 13.42 -25.84 19.07
CA THR A 51 13.92 -24.79 19.95
C THR A 51 12.87 -23.69 20.04
N PRO A 52 12.57 -23.14 21.24
CA PRO A 52 11.71 -21.97 21.35
C PRO A 52 12.50 -20.78 20.83
N MET A 53 12.25 -20.43 19.57
CA MET A 53 12.81 -19.26 18.92
C MET A 53 12.06 -18.06 19.47
N GLU A 54 12.79 -17.15 20.13
CA GLU A 54 12.31 -15.79 20.36
C GLU A 54 11.95 -15.24 18.98
N THR A 55 10.67 -14.90 18.82
CA THR A 55 10.10 -14.36 17.59
C THR A 55 10.77 -13.02 17.33
N GLU A 56 11.80 -13.03 16.49
CA GLU A 56 12.14 -11.84 15.72
C GLU A 56 10.90 -11.55 14.87
N GLU A 57 10.40 -10.33 15.02
CA GLU A 57 9.25 -9.76 14.35
C GLU A 57 9.59 -9.65 12.86
N ASP A 58 9.56 -10.80 12.18
CA ASP A 58 9.61 -10.90 10.73
C ASP A 58 8.33 -10.19 10.26
N THR A 59 8.50 -9.05 9.59
CA THR A 59 7.42 -8.28 8.99
C THR A 59 6.69 -9.20 8.02
N GLU A 60 5.63 -9.85 8.50
CA GLU A 60 4.71 -10.65 7.70
C GLU A 60 4.13 -9.73 6.62
N THR A 61 4.77 -9.70 5.45
CA THR A 61 4.17 -9.21 4.22
C THR A 61 2.80 -9.87 4.13
N ALA A 62 1.73 -9.09 4.30
CA ALA A 62 0.36 -9.59 4.31
C ALA A 62 0.09 -10.36 3.01
N SER A 63 0.24 -11.68 3.10
CA SER A 63 0.01 -12.60 2.01
C SER A 63 -1.50 -12.85 1.95
N TRP A 64 -2.01 -13.09 0.74
CA TRP A 64 -3.38 -13.61 0.56
C TRP A 64 -3.51 -15.06 1.02
N GLU A 65 -2.53 -15.58 1.77
CA GLU A 65 -2.64 -16.86 2.44
C GLU A 65 -3.93 -16.83 3.27
N GLU A 66 -4.84 -17.74 2.88
CA GLU A 66 -6.06 -18.07 3.59
C GLU A 66 -5.68 -18.67 4.94
N ASP A 67 -5.24 -17.83 5.86
CA ASP A 67 -5.49 -18.08 7.26
C ASP A 67 -7.00 -18.35 7.34
N ASN A 68 -7.40 -19.54 7.79
CA ASN A 68 -8.81 -19.93 7.95
C ASN A 68 -9.43 -19.14 9.12
N LEU A 69 -9.43 -17.81 9.02
CA LEU A 69 -9.92 -16.87 10.00
C LEU A 69 -11.44 -16.77 9.87
N SER A 70 -12.12 -16.67 11.00
CA SER A 70 -13.49 -16.21 11.02
C SER A 70 -13.61 -14.73 10.64
N GLY A 71 -14.83 -14.24 10.39
CA GLY A 71 -15.10 -12.83 10.16
C GLY A 71 -14.73 -11.94 11.35
N GLU A 72 -14.86 -12.41 12.58
CA GLU A 72 -14.43 -11.63 13.74
C GLU A 72 -12.90 -11.58 13.88
N GLU A 73 -12.20 -12.68 13.58
CA GLU A 73 -10.73 -12.72 13.62
C GLU A 73 -10.11 -11.85 12.52
N SER A 74 -10.65 -11.90 11.30
CA SER A 74 -10.19 -11.04 10.20
C SER A 74 -10.43 -9.56 10.47
N VAL A 75 -11.61 -9.19 11.01
CA VAL A 75 -11.87 -7.82 11.47
C VAL A 75 -10.92 -7.42 12.59
N SER A 76 -10.67 -8.29 13.58
CA SER A 76 -9.72 -8.00 14.66
C SER A 76 -8.30 -7.79 14.15
N LYS A 77 -7.84 -8.61 13.18
CA LYS A 77 -6.52 -8.49 12.54
C LYS A 77 -6.41 -7.12 11.87
N TYR A 78 -7.43 -6.73 11.10
CA TYR A 78 -7.49 -5.41 10.46
C TYR A 78 -7.47 -4.25 11.47
N LEU A 79 -8.35 -4.27 12.46
CA LEU A 79 -8.46 -3.20 13.47
C LEU A 79 -7.17 -3.05 14.29
N THR A 80 -6.51 -4.17 14.61
CA THR A 80 -5.22 -4.16 15.32
C THR A 80 -4.16 -3.48 14.47
N HIS A 81 -4.06 -3.85 13.19
CA HIS A 81 -3.11 -3.24 12.26
C HIS A 81 -3.29 -1.73 12.15
N ILE A 82 -4.52 -1.26 11.96
CA ILE A 82 -4.76 0.18 11.76
C ILE A 82 -4.69 1.00 13.05
N SER A 83 -4.69 0.36 14.23
CA SER A 83 -4.60 1.05 15.52
C SER A 83 -3.23 1.69 15.76
N ASP A 84 -2.18 1.19 15.11
CA ASP A 84 -0.82 1.74 15.18
C ASP A 84 -0.58 2.77 14.07
N GLN A 85 -1.23 3.93 14.21
CA GLN A 85 -1.17 5.00 13.21
C GLN A 85 0.23 5.62 13.05
N GLU A 86 1.11 5.43 14.04
CA GLU A 86 2.50 5.91 13.97
C GLU A 86 3.30 5.13 12.92
N LYS A 87 2.98 3.84 12.71
CA LYS A 87 3.63 3.00 11.69
C LYS A 87 3.43 3.51 10.27
N MET A 88 2.28 4.11 9.93
CA MET A 88 2.06 4.66 8.58
C MET A 88 3.12 5.70 8.16
N GLY A 89 3.70 6.41 9.12
CA GLY A 89 4.72 7.42 8.83
C GLY A 89 6.11 6.88 8.55
N ILE A 90 6.35 5.61 8.87
CA ILE A 90 7.67 4.97 8.91
C ILE A 90 7.70 3.78 7.95
N ASP A 91 6.58 3.07 7.85
CA ASP A 91 6.40 1.82 7.14
C ASP A 91 5.45 2.00 5.95
N HIS A 92 5.99 1.79 4.76
CA HIS A 92 5.29 1.92 3.49
C HIS A 92 4.44 0.68 3.18
N GLU A 93 4.72 -0.45 3.85
CA GLU A 93 3.90 -1.65 3.81
C GLU A 93 2.60 -1.47 4.60
N TYR A 94 2.55 -0.51 5.52
CA TYR A 94 1.36 -0.28 6.34
C TYR A 94 0.09 -0.12 5.50
N SER A 95 0.12 0.69 4.44
CA SER A 95 -1.08 1.01 3.64
C SER A 95 -1.50 -0.17 2.76
N SER A 96 -0.55 -0.89 2.17
CA SER A 96 -0.85 -2.09 1.38
C SER A 96 -1.38 -3.21 2.28
N GLN A 97 -0.74 -3.46 3.42
CA GLN A 97 -1.19 -4.44 4.41
C GLN A 97 -2.57 -4.08 4.98
N ALA A 98 -2.85 -2.80 5.23
CA ALA A 98 -4.16 -2.35 5.68
C ALA A 98 -5.25 -2.66 4.64
N LEU A 99 -4.97 -2.48 3.35
CA LEU A 99 -5.90 -2.85 2.27
C LEU A 99 -6.10 -4.36 2.19
N VAL A 100 -5.03 -5.14 2.29
CA VAL A 100 -5.12 -6.62 2.31
C VAL A 100 -6.02 -7.10 3.44
N TYR A 101 -5.77 -6.63 4.67
CA TYR A 101 -6.57 -7.03 5.82
C TYR A 101 -8.02 -6.55 5.74
N LEU A 102 -8.27 -5.36 5.19
CA LEU A 102 -9.62 -4.86 4.95
C LEU A 102 -10.38 -5.73 3.95
N ILE A 103 -9.75 -6.11 2.83
CA ILE A 103 -10.34 -6.98 1.82
C ILE A 103 -10.65 -8.36 2.39
N ASN A 104 -9.74 -8.94 3.18
CA ASN A 104 -9.97 -10.21 3.87
C ASN A 104 -11.14 -10.11 4.87
N ALA A 105 -11.26 -8.99 5.60
CA ALA A 105 -12.38 -8.77 6.49
C ALA A 105 -13.71 -8.69 5.72
N LEU A 106 -13.76 -7.99 4.59
CA LEU A 106 -14.94 -7.89 3.74
C LEU A 106 -15.33 -9.23 3.12
N GLU A 107 -14.36 -10.01 2.62
CA GLU A 107 -14.57 -11.36 2.10
C GLU A 107 -15.23 -12.23 3.16
N ASN A 108 -14.62 -12.35 4.35
CA ASN A 108 -15.16 -13.17 5.44
C ASN A 108 -16.56 -12.69 5.89
N ARG A 109 -16.79 -11.37 5.99
CA ARG A 109 -18.12 -10.83 6.32
C ARG A 109 -19.16 -11.14 5.25
N SER A 110 -18.78 -11.08 3.98
CA SER A 110 -19.67 -11.43 2.88
C SER A 110 -20.02 -12.91 2.85
N GLU A 111 -19.05 -13.80 3.15
CA GLU A 111 -19.28 -15.24 3.29
C GLU A 111 -20.21 -15.56 4.47
N GLU A 112 -19.94 -15.00 5.65
CA GLU A 112 -20.81 -15.14 6.83
C GLU A 112 -22.25 -14.70 6.52
N ALA A 113 -22.40 -13.61 5.77
CA ALA A 113 -23.67 -13.04 5.39
C ALA A 113 -24.35 -13.72 4.17
N ASN A 114 -23.66 -14.65 3.52
CA ASN A 114 -24.06 -15.29 2.27
C ASN A 114 -24.38 -14.26 1.16
N ILE A 115 -23.49 -13.30 0.96
CA ILE A 115 -23.53 -12.29 -0.11
C ILE A 115 -22.54 -12.71 -1.20
N ASP A 116 -22.98 -12.70 -2.46
CA ASP A 116 -22.11 -13.06 -3.59
C ASP A 116 -21.22 -11.86 -3.97
N THR A 117 -19.95 -11.92 -3.57
CA THR A 117 -18.94 -10.86 -3.75
C THR A 117 -17.67 -11.37 -4.44
N GLU A 118 -17.68 -12.60 -4.95
CA GLU A 118 -16.46 -13.30 -5.41
C GLU A 118 -15.75 -12.52 -6.52
N VAL A 119 -16.51 -11.94 -7.45
CA VAL A 119 -15.95 -11.13 -8.54
C VAL A 119 -15.29 -9.86 -8.00
N GLU A 120 -15.99 -9.10 -7.16
CA GLU A 120 -15.49 -7.84 -6.62
C GLU A 120 -14.25 -8.04 -5.73
N ILE A 121 -14.25 -9.09 -4.89
CA ILE A 121 -13.11 -9.43 -4.03
C ILE A 121 -11.89 -9.82 -4.88
N GLN A 122 -12.07 -10.64 -5.93
CA GLN A 122 -10.95 -11.03 -6.80
C GLN A 122 -10.38 -9.82 -7.56
N GLU A 123 -11.21 -8.90 -8.01
CA GLU A 123 -10.74 -7.65 -8.62
C GLU A 123 -9.92 -6.81 -7.64
N LEU A 124 -10.41 -6.63 -6.40
CA LEU A 124 -9.70 -5.90 -5.35
C LEU A 124 -8.35 -6.54 -5.00
N LYS A 125 -8.30 -7.87 -4.88
CA LYS A 125 -7.06 -8.62 -4.62
C LYS A 125 -6.00 -8.38 -5.71
N ASN A 126 -6.44 -8.32 -6.96
CA ASN A 126 -5.56 -8.04 -8.10
C ASN A 126 -5.05 -6.60 -8.07
N ASP A 127 -5.90 -5.60 -7.81
CA ASP A 127 -5.48 -4.20 -7.79
C ASP A 127 -4.47 -3.89 -6.67
N VAL A 128 -4.60 -4.53 -5.51
CA VAL A 128 -3.71 -4.31 -4.35
C VAL A 128 -2.33 -4.94 -4.54
N ARG A 129 -2.21 -6.00 -5.33
CA ARG A 129 -0.95 -6.72 -5.57
C ARG A 129 0.16 -5.82 -6.15
N ASP A 130 -0.22 -4.74 -6.81
CA ASP A 130 0.70 -3.84 -7.51
C ASP A 130 1.19 -2.66 -6.64
N ILE A 131 0.79 -2.57 -5.37
CA ILE A 131 1.27 -1.55 -4.43
C ILE A 131 2.68 -1.94 -3.94
N LYS A 132 3.74 -1.35 -4.54
CA LYS A 132 5.13 -1.64 -4.15
C LYS A 132 6.02 -0.42 -3.84
N GLU A 133 6.64 -0.53 -2.66
CA GLU A 133 7.95 -0.08 -2.17
C GLU A 133 8.32 1.42 -2.05
N ASP A 134 7.90 2.33 -2.94
CA ASP A 134 8.37 3.75 -2.82
C ASP A 134 7.38 4.67 -2.05
N PRO A 135 7.61 5.03 -0.78
CA PRO A 135 6.69 5.86 0.01
C PRO A 135 6.49 7.28 -0.50
N GLN A 136 7.40 7.79 -1.34
CA GLN A 136 7.29 9.13 -1.93
C GLN A 136 6.56 9.09 -3.28
N ALA A 137 6.23 7.91 -3.78
CA ALA A 137 5.52 7.77 -5.02
C ALA A 137 4.09 8.30 -4.90
N LEU A 138 3.77 9.29 -5.73
CA LEU A 138 2.40 9.81 -5.88
C LEU A 138 1.41 8.71 -6.30
N THR A 139 1.92 7.63 -6.89
CA THR A 139 1.11 6.51 -7.35
C THR A 139 0.41 5.79 -6.20
N HIS A 140 0.93 5.81 -4.97
CA HIS A 140 0.30 5.12 -3.85
C HIS A 140 -1.00 5.77 -3.42
N ALA A 141 -1.05 7.10 -3.33
CA ALA A 141 -2.29 7.81 -3.01
C ALA A 141 -3.35 7.59 -4.10
N ASN A 142 -2.92 7.54 -5.37
CA ASN A 142 -3.82 7.19 -6.47
C ASN A 142 -4.35 5.75 -6.33
N THR A 143 -3.48 4.77 -6.07
CA THR A 143 -3.93 3.37 -5.90
C THR A 143 -4.84 3.21 -4.69
N ILE A 144 -4.55 3.86 -3.55
CA ILE A 144 -5.43 3.86 -2.39
C ILE A 144 -6.80 4.46 -2.75
N ASN A 145 -6.82 5.54 -3.54
CA ASN A 145 -8.07 6.16 -3.97
C ASN A 145 -8.87 5.24 -4.91
N ASP A 146 -8.21 4.64 -5.91
CA ASP A 146 -8.82 3.76 -6.90
C ASP A 146 -9.37 2.46 -6.26
N VAL A 147 -8.55 1.79 -5.44
CA VAL A 147 -8.96 0.58 -4.69
C VAL A 147 -10.02 0.95 -3.65
N GLY A 148 -9.84 2.07 -2.94
CA GLY A 148 -10.77 2.55 -1.93
C GLY A 148 -12.16 2.81 -2.50
N ALA A 149 -12.27 3.30 -3.74
CA ALA A 149 -13.56 3.49 -4.41
C ALA A 149 -14.30 2.16 -4.60
N LYS A 150 -13.59 1.12 -5.07
CA LYS A 150 -14.13 -0.24 -5.23
C LYS A 150 -14.53 -0.86 -3.88
N ILE A 151 -13.75 -0.60 -2.83
CA ILE A 151 -14.08 -1.02 -1.46
C ILE A 151 -15.38 -0.37 -0.98
N VAL A 152 -15.55 0.93 -1.19
CA VAL A 152 -16.79 1.65 -0.82
C VAL A 152 -17.98 1.07 -1.58
N ASP A 153 -17.85 0.82 -2.88
CA ASP A 153 -18.94 0.23 -3.68
C ASP A 153 -19.29 -1.19 -3.19
N LEU A 154 -18.30 -2.00 -2.80
CA LEU A 154 -18.53 -3.31 -2.18
C LEU A 154 -19.22 -3.19 -0.80
N MET A 155 -18.78 -2.24 0.04
CA MET A 155 -19.42 -1.97 1.32
C MET A 155 -20.88 -1.54 1.15
N GLU A 156 -21.18 -0.70 0.17
CA GLU A 156 -22.54 -0.29 -0.19
C GLU A 156 -23.39 -1.49 -0.61
N LYS A 157 -22.87 -2.35 -1.49
CA LYS A 157 -23.56 -3.60 -1.87
C LYS A 157 -23.90 -4.46 -0.65
N MET A 158 -22.91 -4.70 0.22
CA MET A 158 -23.12 -5.50 1.43
C MET A 158 -24.14 -4.85 2.38
N GLN A 159 -24.05 -3.54 2.56
CA GLN A 159 -24.98 -2.71 3.34
C GLN A 159 -26.40 -2.82 2.81
N GLU A 160 -26.62 -2.68 1.52
CA GLU A 160 -27.94 -2.72 0.90
C GLU A 160 -28.59 -4.11 1.01
N GLU A 161 -27.79 -5.17 0.89
CA GLU A 161 -28.30 -6.55 0.90
C GLU A 161 -28.59 -7.09 2.30
N LYS A 162 -27.73 -6.81 3.30
CA LYS A 162 -27.78 -7.48 4.60
C LYS A 162 -27.66 -6.57 5.82
N PHE A 163 -27.11 -5.36 5.67
CA PHE A 163 -26.82 -4.47 6.80
C PHE A 163 -27.44 -3.07 6.59
N PRO A 164 -28.76 -2.91 6.46
CA PRO A 164 -29.37 -1.62 6.10
C PRO A 164 -29.14 -0.50 7.12
N ASP A 165 -28.85 -0.84 8.38
CA ASP A 165 -28.72 0.12 9.48
C ASP A 165 -27.38 0.87 9.49
N ILE A 166 -26.39 0.44 8.70
CA ILE A 166 -25.04 1.05 8.65
C ILE A 166 -24.85 1.98 7.44
N SER A 167 -25.93 2.39 6.77
CA SER A 167 -25.86 3.27 5.58
C SER A 167 -25.12 4.58 5.86
N GLN A 168 -25.23 5.13 7.08
CA GLN A 168 -24.47 6.31 7.47
C GLN A 168 -22.97 6.01 7.55
N ASP A 169 -22.58 4.91 8.20
CA ASP A 169 -21.17 4.53 8.35
C ASP A 169 -20.49 4.38 6.96
N VAL A 170 -21.18 3.75 6.00
CA VAL A 170 -20.66 3.60 4.62
C VAL A 170 -20.50 4.95 3.92
N GLN A 171 -21.42 5.90 4.17
CA GLN A 171 -21.29 7.27 3.65
C GLN A 171 -20.09 8.02 4.26
N GLU A 172 -19.77 7.75 5.52
CA GLU A 172 -18.61 8.31 6.22
C GLU A 172 -17.30 7.77 5.59
N VAL A 173 -17.23 6.47 5.23
CA VAL A 173 -16.11 5.91 4.46
C VAL A 173 -15.96 6.62 3.11
N ARG A 174 -17.05 6.78 2.36
CA ARG A 174 -17.04 7.47 1.06
C ARG A 174 -16.54 8.91 1.19
N THR A 175 -16.94 9.60 2.25
CA THR A 175 -16.49 10.96 2.55
C THR A 175 -15.00 11.00 2.91
N ALA A 176 -14.53 10.06 3.73
CA ALA A 176 -13.12 9.96 4.10
C ALA A 176 -12.24 9.68 2.88
N LEU A 177 -12.67 8.79 1.98
CA LEU A 177 -12.00 8.51 0.71
C LEU A 177 -11.87 9.75 -0.18
N GLN A 178 -12.93 10.56 -0.28
CA GLN A 178 -12.93 11.80 -1.08
C GLN A 178 -11.94 12.86 -0.56
N ASN A 179 -11.53 12.76 0.70
CA ASN A 179 -10.52 13.65 1.28
C ASN A 179 -9.08 13.21 0.94
N ILE A 180 -8.89 12.01 0.39
CA ILE A 180 -7.59 11.56 -0.11
C ILE A 180 -7.38 12.17 -1.50
N GLU A 181 -6.34 12.99 -1.64
CA GLU A 181 -5.98 13.63 -2.91
C GLU A 181 -5.00 12.75 -3.70
N PRO A 182 -5.38 12.18 -4.86
CA PRO A 182 -4.52 11.25 -5.61
C PRO A 182 -3.18 11.82 -6.07
N SER A 183 -3.10 13.15 -6.22
CA SER A 183 -1.89 13.86 -6.67
C SER A 183 -0.94 14.26 -5.55
N THR A 184 -1.29 13.98 -4.29
CA THR A 184 -0.51 14.34 -3.11
C THR A 184 0.21 13.10 -2.58
N PRO A 185 1.51 13.15 -2.21
CA PRO A 185 2.19 11.99 -1.64
C PRO A 185 1.44 11.45 -0.41
N THR A 186 1.33 10.13 -0.27
CA THR A 186 0.61 9.50 0.84
C THR A 186 1.10 9.99 2.22
N LEU A 187 2.42 10.19 2.37
CA LEU A 187 3.02 10.68 3.61
C LEU A 187 2.68 12.14 3.96
N ASP A 188 2.24 12.95 2.99
CA ASP A 188 1.82 14.34 3.22
C ASP A 188 0.34 14.44 3.60
N GLN A 189 -0.42 13.35 3.52
CA GLN A 189 -1.86 13.28 3.78
C GLN A 189 -2.27 12.10 4.67
N LYS A 190 -1.38 11.71 5.59
CA LYS A 190 -1.57 10.57 6.51
C LYS A 190 -2.90 10.60 7.23
N ASP A 191 -3.32 11.77 7.71
CA ASP A 191 -4.57 11.91 8.45
C ASP A 191 -5.79 11.55 7.60
N ALA A 192 -5.81 11.91 6.31
CA ALA A 192 -6.90 11.58 5.40
C ALA A 192 -6.96 10.07 5.13
N VAL A 193 -5.81 9.45 4.89
CA VAL A 193 -5.71 8.01 4.64
C VAL A 193 -6.05 7.20 5.89
N ASN A 194 -5.55 7.61 7.06
CA ASN A 194 -5.90 6.99 8.34
C ASN A 194 -7.38 7.13 8.66
N SER A 195 -7.99 8.27 8.31
CA SER A 195 -9.44 8.44 8.46
C SER A 195 -10.19 7.45 7.59
N PHE A 196 -9.81 7.28 6.32
CA PHE A 196 -10.41 6.27 5.45
C PHE A 196 -10.35 4.86 6.04
N TYR A 197 -9.17 4.42 6.49
CA TYR A 197 -9.03 3.10 7.11
C TYR A 197 -9.83 2.97 8.41
N LYS A 198 -9.85 4.00 9.23
CA LYS A 198 -10.62 3.97 10.48
C LYS A 198 -12.13 3.84 10.20
N GLU A 199 -12.68 4.68 9.33
CA GLU A 199 -14.11 4.60 9.00
C GLU A 199 -14.45 3.25 8.34
N ALA A 200 -13.57 2.73 7.48
CA ALA A 200 -13.71 1.39 6.91
C ALA A 200 -13.73 0.29 8.00
N GLY A 201 -12.90 0.45 9.04
CA GLY A 201 -12.88 -0.39 10.24
C GLY A 201 -14.19 -0.39 10.99
N ASP A 202 -14.77 0.79 11.18
CA ASP A 202 -16.06 0.97 11.85
C ASP A 202 -17.17 0.24 11.05
N VAL A 203 -17.16 0.32 9.72
CA VAL A 203 -18.10 -0.43 8.85
C VAL A 203 -17.97 -1.94 8.99
N VAL A 204 -16.77 -2.52 8.80
CA VAL A 204 -16.61 -4.00 8.89
C VAL A 204 -16.83 -4.54 10.30
N GLN A 205 -16.62 -3.70 11.32
CA GLN A 205 -16.98 -4.00 12.70
C GLN A 205 -18.49 -4.00 12.91
N ASN A 206 -19.24 -3.14 12.24
CA ASN A 206 -20.70 -3.07 12.36
C ASN A 206 -21.44 -4.06 11.46
N MET A 207 -20.77 -4.67 10.48
CA MET A 207 -21.27 -5.81 9.67
C MET A 207 -21.29 -7.14 10.45
N LYS A 208 -21.80 -7.12 11.69
CA LYS A 208 -21.90 -8.32 12.53
C LYS A 208 -23.22 -9.05 12.28
N MET A 209 -23.13 -10.35 12.03
CA MET A 209 -24.30 -11.23 12.00
C MET A 209 -24.81 -11.43 13.44
N SER A 210 -26.12 -11.19 13.65
CA SER A 210 -26.80 -11.33 14.95
C SER A 210 -27.12 -12.78 15.31
#